data_AF-A0A959GVJ9-F1
#
_entry.id   AF-A0A959GVJ9-F1
#
_cell.length_a   1.000
_cell.length_b   1.000
_cell.length_c   1.000
_cell.angle_alpha   90.00
_cell.angle_beta   90.00
_cell.angle_gamma   90.00
#
_symmetry.space_group_name_H-M   'P 1'
#
loop_
_entity.id
_entity.type
_entity.pdbx_description
1 polymer ?
#
loop_
_entity_poly.entity_id
_entity_poly.type
_entity_poly.pdbx_seq_one_letter_code
_entity_poly.pdbx_strand_id
1 'polypeptide(L)'
;MRLLLFLIPLFCCTFLFSQDVIFLENPSFEDTPAFSRPPMGWYYCGQSGESPPDIHPGGFFEVDMPPFDGNTYVGMVIRDNGTGEGLGQRLPAPMQQGVCYNFSIYAARSEDYWSYSRITGEPANYNQAVRLRVWGGFENCGRRELLWETEAIAPAQWKQYEMALRPTQSFT
;
A
#
# COMPACT_ATOMS: atom_id res chain seq x y z
N MET A 1 -6.08 -61.46 37.78
CA MET A 1 -6.40 -60.90 36.46
C MET A 1 -6.14 -59.40 36.51
N ARG A 2 -4.95 -58.94 36.09
CA ARG A 2 -4.58 -57.51 36.12
C ARG A 2 -4.90 -56.92 34.74
N LEU A 3 -5.88 -56.02 34.68
CA LEU A 3 -6.28 -55.32 33.47
C LEU A 3 -5.25 -54.22 33.19
N LEU A 4 -4.43 -54.37 32.15
CA LEU A 4 -3.52 -53.34 31.66
C LEU A 4 -4.30 -52.39 30.74
N LEU A 5 -4.68 -51.22 31.27
CA LEU A 5 -5.22 -50.11 30.49
C LEU A 5 -4.08 -49.45 29.71
N PHE A 6 -4.00 -49.72 28.41
CA PHE A 6 -3.14 -48.97 27.50
C PHE A 6 -3.80 -47.62 27.20
N LEU A 7 -3.23 -46.53 27.77
CA LEU A 7 -3.54 -45.17 27.37
C LEU A 7 -2.93 -44.93 25.99
N ILE A 8 -3.76 -44.90 24.95
CA ILE A 8 -3.34 -44.47 23.61
C ILE A 8 -3.22 -42.94 23.66
N PRO A 9 -2.02 -42.36 23.45
CA PRO A 9 -1.90 -40.91 23.38
C PRO A 9 -2.59 -40.47 22.09
N LEU A 10 -3.68 -39.73 22.24
CA LEU A 10 -4.36 -39.07 21.13
C LEU A 10 -3.40 -37.99 20.60
N PHE A 11 -2.59 -38.36 19.61
CA PHE A 11 -1.69 -37.45 18.92
C PHE A 11 -2.57 -36.48 18.11
N CYS A 12 -2.98 -35.40 18.76
CA CYS A 12 -3.64 -34.29 18.11
C CYS A 12 -2.62 -33.65 17.18
N CYS A 13 -2.63 -34.04 15.90
CA CYS A 13 -1.90 -33.35 14.85
C CYS A 13 -2.45 -31.92 14.77
N THR A 14 -1.79 -31.00 15.47
CA THR A 14 -1.96 -29.58 15.21
C THR A 14 -1.35 -29.30 13.85
N PHE A 15 -2.19 -29.09 12.84
CA PHE A 15 -1.74 -28.55 11.56
C PHE A 15 -1.20 -27.15 11.82
N LEU A 16 0.12 -27.01 11.85
CA LEU A 16 0.78 -25.72 11.74
C LEU A 16 0.69 -25.32 10.26
N PHE A 17 -0.25 -24.44 9.92
CA PHE A 17 -0.23 -23.78 8.62
C PHE A 17 0.96 -22.81 8.61
N SER A 18 1.92 -23.03 7.73
CA SER A 18 2.89 -21.99 7.36
C SER A 18 2.10 -20.80 6.82
N GLN A 19 2.48 -19.57 7.18
CA GLN A 19 1.94 -18.41 6.49
C GLN A 19 2.56 -18.36 5.10
N ASP A 20 1.75 -18.54 4.06
CA ASP A 20 2.18 -18.29 2.69
C ASP A 20 2.35 -16.77 2.51
N VAL A 21 3.56 -16.35 2.15
CA VAL A 21 3.89 -14.94 1.92
C VAL A 21 3.68 -14.62 0.44
N ILE A 22 2.86 -13.61 0.16
CA ILE A 22 2.77 -13.02 -1.18
C ILE A 22 3.82 -11.91 -1.25
N PHE A 23 4.89 -12.15 -2.01
CA PHE A 23 5.93 -11.15 -2.24
C PHE A 23 5.47 -10.11 -3.26
N LEU A 24 5.64 -8.83 -2.95
CA LEU A 24 5.46 -7.75 -3.91
C LEU A 24 6.74 -7.54 -4.71
N GLU A 25 6.62 -7.13 -5.97
CA GLU A 25 7.77 -6.61 -6.72
C GLU A 25 8.07 -5.20 -6.23
N ASN A 26 9.34 -4.93 -5.93
CA ASN A 26 9.81 -3.63 -5.43
C ASN A 26 8.97 -3.09 -4.24
N PRO A 27 8.91 -3.82 -3.09
CA PRO A 27 8.05 -3.48 -1.96
C PRO A 27 8.43 -2.16 -1.26
N SER A 28 9.69 -1.73 -1.40
CA SER A 28 10.22 -0.48 -0.82
C SER A 28 10.22 0.68 -1.81
N PHE A 29 9.72 0.48 -3.03
CA PHE A 29 9.66 1.50 -4.08
C PHE A 29 11.02 2.09 -4.48
N GLU A 30 12.06 1.26 -4.50
CA GLU A 30 13.41 1.64 -4.91
C GLU A 30 13.48 1.88 -6.43
N ASP A 31 13.90 3.07 -6.83
CA ASP A 31 14.16 3.44 -8.22
C ASP A 31 15.00 4.73 -8.29
N THR A 32 15.29 5.24 -9.49
CA THR A 32 15.88 6.57 -9.66
C THR A 32 14.86 7.66 -9.31
N PRO A 33 15.21 8.67 -8.49
CA PRO A 33 14.34 9.80 -8.23
C PRO A 33 13.86 10.49 -9.51
N ALA A 34 12.54 10.70 -9.61
CA ALA A 34 11.90 11.29 -10.78
C ALA A 34 10.49 11.76 -10.42
N PHE A 35 10.05 12.88 -11.01
CA PHE A 35 8.66 13.29 -10.91
C PHE A 35 7.81 12.62 -12.00
N SER A 36 6.51 12.44 -11.74
CA SER A 36 5.52 11.93 -12.68
C SER A 36 5.88 10.57 -13.30
N ARG A 37 6.45 9.68 -12.49
CA ARG A 37 6.89 8.35 -12.91
C ARG A 37 6.66 7.33 -11.78
N PRO A 38 5.79 6.32 -11.97
CA PRO A 38 5.65 5.26 -10.97
C PRO A 38 6.94 4.43 -10.87
N PRO A 39 7.28 3.89 -9.69
CA PRO A 39 8.46 3.04 -9.53
C PRO A 39 8.30 1.73 -10.31
N MET A 40 9.42 1.13 -10.72
CA MET A 40 9.42 -0.16 -11.40
C MET A 40 8.63 -1.22 -10.63
N GLY A 41 7.81 -1.99 -11.33
CA GLY A 41 6.90 -3.00 -10.77
C GLY A 41 5.52 -2.47 -10.40
N TRP A 42 5.31 -1.15 -10.38
CA TRP A 42 4.03 -0.54 -10.01
C TRP A 42 3.39 0.21 -11.17
N TYR A 43 2.08 0.01 -11.35
CA TYR A 43 1.25 0.69 -12.35
C TYR A 43 0.66 1.95 -11.75
N TYR A 44 0.62 3.01 -12.56
CA TYR A 44 -0.12 4.23 -12.21
C TYR A 44 -1.64 3.97 -12.26
N CYS A 45 -2.30 4.23 -11.14
CA CYS A 45 -3.73 3.97 -10.91
C CYS A 45 -4.51 5.22 -10.45
N GLY A 46 -4.03 6.42 -10.80
CA GLY A 46 -4.73 7.68 -10.56
C GLY A 46 -5.78 7.99 -11.63
N GLN A 47 -6.52 9.09 -11.44
CA GLN A 47 -7.54 9.52 -12.40
C GLN A 47 -6.91 9.96 -13.75
N SER A 48 -7.69 9.78 -14.82
CA SER A 48 -7.31 10.27 -16.15
C SER A 48 -7.10 11.79 -16.15
N GLY A 49 -6.03 12.23 -16.82
CA GLY A 49 -5.63 13.65 -16.87
C GLY A 49 -4.76 14.12 -15.71
N GLU A 50 -4.55 13.27 -14.69
CA GLU A 50 -3.62 13.57 -13.59
C GLU A 50 -2.23 12.98 -13.83
N SER A 51 -1.24 13.58 -13.16
CA SER A 51 0.14 13.10 -13.13
C SER A 51 0.25 11.76 -12.41
N PRO A 52 1.21 10.90 -12.78
CA PRO A 52 1.63 9.80 -11.94
C PRO A 52 2.30 10.28 -10.64
N PRO A 53 2.38 9.40 -9.62
CA PRO A 53 3.20 9.61 -8.44
C PRO A 53 4.66 9.94 -8.75
N ASP A 54 5.31 10.52 -7.75
CA ASP A 54 6.72 10.88 -7.80
C ASP A 54 7.59 9.90 -6.98
N ILE A 55 8.84 9.73 -7.39
CA ILE A 55 9.86 8.95 -6.66
C ILE A 55 10.82 9.93 -5.99
N HIS A 56 10.75 10.02 -4.67
CA HIS A 56 11.55 10.90 -3.82
C HIS A 56 12.67 10.14 -3.10
N PRO A 57 13.66 10.84 -2.53
CA PRO A 57 13.91 12.28 -2.59
C PRO A 57 14.56 12.68 -3.92
N GLY A 58 14.14 13.82 -4.50
CA GLY A 58 14.66 14.30 -5.78
C GLY A 58 14.76 15.83 -5.92
N GLY A 59 14.47 16.59 -4.85
CA GLY A 59 14.57 18.05 -4.85
C GLY A 59 13.49 18.78 -5.64
N PHE A 60 12.30 18.18 -5.75
CA PHE A 60 11.13 18.78 -6.39
C PHE A 60 9.92 18.79 -5.46
N PHE A 61 9.03 19.75 -5.70
CA PHE A 61 7.78 19.97 -4.95
C PHE A 61 7.95 20.21 -3.44
N GLU A 62 9.17 20.55 -2.98
CA GLU A 62 9.52 20.72 -1.55
C GLU A 62 9.26 19.47 -0.70
N VAL A 63 9.38 18.28 -1.32
CA VAL A 63 9.27 16.99 -0.63
C VAL A 63 10.64 16.31 -0.62
N ASP A 64 11.29 16.30 0.54
CA ASP A 64 12.69 15.87 0.70
C ASP A 64 12.97 15.00 1.93
N MET A 65 11.93 14.49 2.59
CA MET A 65 12.04 13.63 3.76
C MET A 65 12.97 12.44 3.51
N PRO A 66 13.83 12.03 4.47
CA PRO A 66 14.64 10.83 4.31
C PRO A 66 13.75 9.58 4.13
N PRO A 67 14.09 8.65 3.21
CA PRO A 67 13.38 7.38 3.07
C PRO A 67 13.35 6.60 4.38
N PHE A 68 12.24 5.89 4.63
CA PHE A 68 12.16 4.96 5.75
C PHE A 68 13.03 3.71 5.53
N ASP A 69 13.02 3.19 4.31
CA ASP A 69 13.79 2.02 3.87
C ASP A 69 14.53 2.38 2.57
N GLY A 70 15.69 1.77 2.34
CA GLY A 70 16.45 1.96 1.10
C GLY A 70 16.90 3.41 0.85
N ASN A 71 16.72 3.86 -0.39
CA ASN A 71 17.18 5.17 -0.89
C ASN A 71 16.04 6.03 -1.44
N THR A 72 14.88 5.45 -1.76
CA THR A 72 13.75 6.19 -2.31
C THR A 72 12.41 5.78 -1.71
N TYR A 73 11.39 6.60 -1.95
CA TYR A 73 10.00 6.35 -1.57
C TYR A 73 9.06 7.03 -2.56
N VAL A 74 7.78 6.68 -2.52
CA VAL A 74 6.76 7.30 -3.38
C VAL A 74 6.10 8.48 -2.68
N GLY A 75 6.03 9.62 -3.37
CA GLY A 75 5.14 10.73 -3.07
C GLY A 75 3.86 10.62 -3.88
N MET A 76 2.71 10.77 -3.22
CA MET A 76 1.39 10.80 -3.88
C MET A 76 0.59 12.00 -3.39
N VAL A 77 -0.15 12.63 -4.31
CA VAL A 77 -0.96 13.80 -3.99
C VAL A 77 -2.46 13.57 -4.20
N ILE A 78 -3.27 14.12 -3.30
CA ILE A 78 -4.71 14.36 -3.51
C ILE A 78 -4.88 15.83 -3.88
N ARG A 79 -5.46 16.09 -5.04
CA ARG A 79 -5.61 17.45 -5.59
C ARG A 79 -6.91 18.10 -5.14
N ASP A 80 -6.95 19.40 -5.35
CA ASP A 80 -8.04 20.31 -4.97
C ASP A 80 -9.32 20.07 -5.78
N ASN A 81 -9.23 19.41 -6.94
CA ASN A 81 -10.38 18.91 -7.70
C ASN A 81 -10.91 17.55 -7.20
N GLY A 82 -10.38 17.03 -6.09
CA GLY A 82 -10.77 15.74 -5.51
C GLY A 82 -10.20 14.51 -6.21
N THR A 83 -9.29 14.69 -7.18
CA THR A 83 -8.53 13.59 -7.77
C THR A 83 -7.36 13.17 -6.88
N GLY A 84 -6.88 11.95 -7.05
CA GLY A 84 -5.83 11.39 -6.24
C GLY A 84 -4.96 10.42 -7.03
N GLU A 85 -3.68 10.45 -6.74
CA GLU A 85 -2.76 9.48 -7.30
C GLU A 85 -2.89 8.12 -6.59
N GLY A 86 -2.48 7.07 -7.30
CA GLY A 86 -2.53 5.72 -6.77
C GLY A 86 -1.59 4.82 -7.53
N LEU A 87 -1.20 3.72 -6.88
CA LEU A 87 -0.39 2.67 -7.44
C LEU A 87 -1.11 1.33 -7.32
N GLY A 88 -0.80 0.41 -8.22
CA GLY A 88 -1.27 -0.96 -8.17
C GLY A 88 -0.27 -1.92 -8.81
N GLN A 89 -0.32 -3.18 -8.40
CA GLN A 89 0.54 -4.23 -8.95
C GLN A 89 -0.26 -5.53 -9.00
N ARG A 90 0.02 -6.34 -10.02
CA ARG A 90 -0.49 -7.71 -10.07
C ARG A 90 0.31 -8.57 -9.10
N LEU A 91 -0.37 -9.21 -8.16
CA LEU A 91 0.25 -10.13 -7.22
C LEU A 91 0.71 -11.42 -7.94
N PRO A 92 1.82 -12.05 -7.51
CA PRO A 92 2.29 -13.32 -8.06
C PRO A 92 1.37 -14.51 -7.70
N ALA A 93 0.53 -14.34 -6.68
CA ALA A 93 -0.47 -15.31 -6.26
C ALA A 93 -1.80 -14.60 -5.96
N PRO A 94 -2.95 -15.28 -6.23
CA PRO A 94 -4.25 -14.71 -5.97
C PRO A 94 -4.50 -14.55 -4.46
N MET A 95 -5.20 -13.47 -4.09
CA MET A 95 -5.79 -13.41 -2.75
C MET A 95 -7.03 -14.30 -2.71
N GLN A 96 -7.15 -15.11 -1.66
CA GLN A 96 -8.23 -16.08 -1.49
C GLN A 96 -9.37 -15.54 -0.63
N GLN A 97 -10.60 -15.87 -1.00
CA GLN A 97 -11.79 -15.53 -0.23
C GLN A 97 -11.68 -16.00 1.23
N GLY A 98 -11.97 -15.10 2.16
CA GLY A 98 -12.08 -15.39 3.58
C GLY A 98 -10.76 -15.58 4.32
N VAL A 99 -9.62 -15.65 3.60
CA VAL A 99 -8.27 -15.73 4.17
C VAL A 99 -7.85 -14.35 4.68
N CYS A 100 -7.21 -14.33 5.85
CA CYS A 100 -6.69 -13.11 6.46
C CYS A 100 -5.22 -12.94 6.07
N TYR A 101 -4.88 -11.80 5.50
CA TYR A 101 -3.52 -11.42 5.13
C TYR A 101 -3.07 -10.25 6.01
N ASN A 102 -1.86 -10.33 6.53
CA ASN A 102 -1.22 -9.19 7.18
C ASN A 102 -0.42 -8.40 6.15
N PHE A 103 -0.75 -7.12 5.98
CA PHE A 103 -0.01 -6.20 5.12
C PHE A 103 0.41 -5.00 5.97
N SER A 104 1.62 -4.49 5.77
CA SER A 104 2.07 -3.28 6.46
C SER A 104 2.79 -2.34 5.52
N ILE A 105 2.61 -1.04 5.75
CA ILE A 105 3.28 0.03 5.01
C ILE A 105 3.68 1.16 5.96
N TYR A 106 4.80 1.82 5.67
CA TYR A 106 5.16 3.07 6.34
C TYR A 106 4.61 4.24 5.54
N ALA A 107 3.90 5.15 6.20
CA ALA A 107 3.37 6.34 5.56
C ALA A 107 3.52 7.56 6.48
N ALA A 108 3.61 8.72 5.85
CA ALA A 108 3.69 10.03 6.49
C ALA A 108 3.03 11.08 5.58
N ARG A 109 2.61 12.18 6.19
CA ARG A 109 2.13 13.37 5.49
C ARG A 109 3.31 14.31 5.28
N SER A 110 3.55 14.75 4.04
CA SER A 110 4.56 15.78 3.82
C SER A 110 4.14 17.10 4.48
N GLU A 111 5.09 17.83 5.07
CA GLU A 111 4.81 19.19 5.59
C GLU A 111 4.58 20.18 4.46
N ASP A 112 5.29 19.98 3.36
CA ASP A 112 5.17 20.73 2.12
C ASP A 112 5.03 19.78 0.94
N TYR A 113 4.10 20.10 0.03
CA TYR A 113 3.98 19.44 -1.27
C TYR A 113 3.45 20.48 -2.26
N TRP A 114 4.35 21.35 -2.72
CA TRP A 114 4.01 22.48 -3.57
C TRP A 114 3.88 22.04 -5.03
N SER A 115 2.70 22.27 -5.61
CA SER A 115 2.40 22.00 -7.02
C SER A 115 1.36 22.99 -7.53
N TYR A 116 0.85 22.81 -8.76
CA TYR A 116 -0.16 23.70 -9.33
C TYR A 116 -1.58 23.17 -9.09
N SER A 117 -2.45 24.07 -8.62
CA SER A 117 -3.88 23.88 -8.44
C SER A 117 -4.57 23.50 -9.76
N ARG A 118 -5.41 22.45 -9.72
CA ARG A 118 -6.23 22.08 -10.89
C ARG A 118 -7.45 22.99 -11.08
N ILE A 119 -7.84 23.71 -10.03
CA ILE A 119 -8.99 24.63 -10.05
C ILE A 119 -8.57 26.04 -10.47
N THR A 120 -7.45 26.53 -9.93
CA THR A 120 -7.01 27.93 -10.09
C THR A 120 -5.82 28.11 -11.03
N GLY A 121 -5.02 27.06 -11.24
CA GLY A 121 -3.76 27.15 -12.00
C GLY A 121 -2.62 27.83 -11.26
N GLU A 122 -2.82 28.23 -10.00
CA GLU A 122 -1.81 28.87 -9.16
C GLU A 122 -1.07 27.85 -8.28
N PRO A 123 0.13 28.18 -7.75
CA PRO A 123 0.81 27.36 -6.78
C PRO A 123 -0.05 27.10 -5.53
N ALA A 124 -0.14 25.83 -5.13
CA ALA A 124 -0.87 25.35 -3.98
C ALA A 124 -0.05 24.31 -3.21
N ASN A 125 -0.20 24.32 -1.89
CA ASN A 125 0.45 23.34 -1.01
C ASN A 125 -0.53 22.21 -0.67
N TYR A 126 -0.20 20.99 -1.09
CA TYR A 126 -1.02 19.80 -0.88
C TYR A 126 -0.57 18.99 0.34
N ASN A 127 -0.58 19.63 1.51
CA ASN A 127 -0.07 19.07 2.76
C ASN A 127 -1.17 18.66 3.75
N GLN A 128 -2.42 18.54 3.31
CA GLN A 128 -3.52 18.10 4.18
C GLN A 128 -3.45 16.59 4.45
N ALA A 129 -3.93 16.15 5.61
CA ALA A 129 -3.98 14.74 5.95
C ALA A 129 -4.97 13.98 5.05
N VAL A 130 -4.54 12.85 4.51
CA VAL A 130 -5.33 12.02 3.59
C VAL A 130 -5.44 10.58 4.09
N ARG A 131 -6.34 9.79 3.50
CA ARG A 131 -6.51 8.37 3.84
C ARG A 131 -5.89 7.50 2.77
N LEU A 132 -5.15 6.47 3.18
CA LEU A 132 -4.70 5.42 2.27
C LEU A 132 -5.79 4.34 2.18
N ARG A 133 -6.07 3.89 0.96
CA ARG A 133 -7.04 2.82 0.67
C ARG A 133 -6.33 1.68 -0.04
N VAL A 134 -6.62 0.46 0.39
CA VAL A 134 -6.16 -0.78 -0.26
C VAL A 134 -7.35 -1.44 -0.94
N TRP A 135 -7.22 -1.71 -2.24
CA TRP A 135 -8.28 -2.32 -3.04
C TRP A 135 -7.85 -3.67 -3.58
N GLY A 136 -8.78 -4.63 -3.62
CA GLY A 136 -8.68 -5.86 -4.40
C GLY A 136 -9.34 -5.68 -5.77
N GLY A 137 -8.77 -6.31 -6.81
CA GLY A 137 -9.23 -6.19 -8.19
C GLY A 137 -8.79 -7.36 -9.07
N PHE A 138 -9.38 -7.48 -10.26
CA PHE A 138 -9.07 -8.53 -11.25
C PHE A 138 -8.07 -8.08 -12.33
N GLU A 139 -7.73 -6.81 -12.33
CA GLU A 139 -6.87 -6.17 -13.31
C GLU A 139 -6.03 -5.11 -12.61
N ASN A 140 -4.96 -4.65 -13.28
CA ASN A 140 -4.19 -3.53 -12.77
C ASN A 140 -5.13 -2.34 -12.53
N CYS A 141 -5.03 -1.72 -11.35
CA CYS A 141 -5.87 -0.61 -10.93
C CYS A 141 -7.36 -0.93 -10.72
N GLY A 142 -7.78 -2.19 -10.82
CA GLY A 142 -9.14 -2.61 -10.54
C GLY A 142 -9.52 -2.34 -9.08
N ARG A 143 -10.62 -1.60 -8.85
CA ARG A 143 -11.12 -1.24 -7.52
C ARG A 143 -12.41 -2.00 -7.21
N ARG A 144 -12.33 -3.33 -7.15
CA ARG A 144 -13.50 -4.21 -6.99
C ARG A 144 -13.98 -4.28 -5.54
N GLU A 145 -13.05 -4.37 -4.59
CA GLU A 145 -13.35 -4.46 -3.16
C GLU A 145 -12.43 -3.54 -2.37
N LEU A 146 -12.98 -2.68 -1.51
CA LEU A 146 -12.19 -1.93 -0.54
C LEU A 146 -11.81 -2.88 0.59
N LEU A 147 -10.56 -3.32 0.60
CA LEU A 147 -10.06 -4.27 1.61
C LEU A 147 -9.73 -3.58 2.92
N TRP A 148 -9.27 -2.32 2.85
CA TRP A 148 -8.88 -1.55 4.02
C TRP A 148 -8.77 -0.04 3.75
N GLU A 149 -8.96 0.78 4.78
CA GLU A 149 -8.77 2.23 4.76
C GLU A 149 -8.15 2.71 6.10
N THR A 150 -7.18 3.63 6.03
CA THR A 150 -6.61 4.28 7.22
C THR A 150 -7.57 5.33 7.81
N GLU A 151 -7.36 5.69 9.08
CA GLU A 151 -7.65 7.08 9.50
C GLU A 151 -6.77 8.09 8.73
N ALA A 152 -7.11 9.38 8.79
CA ALA A 152 -6.30 10.39 8.12
C ALA A 152 -4.84 10.35 8.61
N ILE A 153 -3.89 10.21 7.67
CA ILE A 153 -2.45 10.21 7.92
C ILE A 153 -2.04 11.65 8.19
N ALA A 154 -1.98 12.00 9.47
CA ALA A 154 -1.61 13.34 9.95
C ALA A 154 -0.11 13.51 10.31
N PRO A 155 0.60 12.49 10.85
CA PRO A 155 2.01 12.66 11.24
C PRO A 155 2.91 13.00 10.06
N ALA A 156 3.85 13.92 10.28
CA ALA A 156 4.93 14.23 9.33
C ALA A 156 6.17 13.34 9.47
N GLN A 157 6.11 12.36 10.38
CA GLN A 157 7.12 11.32 10.56
C GLN A 157 6.56 9.99 10.08
N TRP A 158 7.44 9.14 9.54
CA TRP A 158 7.09 7.79 9.13
C TRP A 158 6.42 7.03 10.27
N LYS A 159 5.25 6.47 9.98
CA LYS A 159 4.53 5.59 10.89
C LYS A 159 4.15 4.31 10.15
N GLN A 160 4.33 3.18 10.82
CA GLN A 160 3.85 1.89 10.32
C GLN A 160 2.33 1.79 10.48
N TYR A 161 1.68 1.34 9.42
CA TYR A 161 0.27 0.97 9.40
C TYR A 161 0.19 -0.52 9.13
N GLU A 162 -0.39 -1.27 10.07
CA GLU A 162 -0.65 -2.71 9.93
C GLU A 162 -2.12 -2.93 9.56
N MET A 163 -2.35 -3.82 8.60
CA MET A 163 -3.63 -4.00 7.93
C MET A 163 -3.95 -5.49 7.88
N ALA A 164 -5.07 -5.87 8.47
CA ALA A 164 -5.66 -7.19 8.28
C ALA A 164 -6.58 -7.15 7.05
N LEU A 165 -6.08 -7.60 5.91
CA LEU A 165 -6.85 -7.68 4.66
C LEU A 165 -7.60 -9.00 4.64
N ARG A 166 -8.92 -8.96 4.44
CA ARG A 166 -9.74 -10.17 4.34
C ARG A 166 -10.73 -10.07 3.17
N PRO A 167 -10.34 -10.56 1.99
CA PRO A 167 -11.20 -10.53 0.81
C PRO A 167 -12.51 -11.27 1.02
N THR A 168 -13.61 -10.68 0.58
CA THR A 168 -14.93 -11.32 0.54
C THR A 168 -15.12 -12.18 -0.72
N GLN A 169 -14.18 -12.12 -1.66
CA GLN A 169 -14.07 -12.95 -2.86
C GLN A 169 -12.60 -13.22 -3.22
N SER A 170 -12.33 -14.26 -4.01
CA SER A 170 -10.98 -14.52 -4.54
C SER A 170 -10.68 -13.61 -5.74
N PHE A 171 -9.46 -13.08 -5.80
CA PHE A 171 -8.97 -12.27 -6.93
C PHE A 171 -7.96 -13.07 -7.74
N THR A 172 -8.36 -13.54 -8.93
CA THR A 172 -7.59 -14.44 -9.80
C THR A 172 -7.23 -13.81 -11.13
#